data_AF-A0A842MRX9-F1
#
_entry.id   AF-A0A842MRX9-F1
#
_cell.length_a   1.000
_cell.length_b   1.000
_cell.length_c   1.000
_cell.angle_alpha   90.00
_cell.angle_beta   90.00
_cell.angle_gamma   90.00
#
_symmetry.space_group_name_H-M   'P 1'
#
loop_
_entity.id
_entity.type
_entity.pdbx_description
1 polymer ?
#
loop_
_entity_poly.entity_id
_entity_poly.type
_entity_poly.pdbx_seq_one_letter_code
_entity_poly.pdbx_strand_id
1 'polypeptide(L)'
;MLRKSFAVSVSLALLLIVSAVAQVQAFRPLDEEERAERILQIAKTAYSRVNETVTRISQNETIMELLEAYNLLNYFNGNVSLLEEANATIEAAQEAFGNGEYEDAVEYVLEAMKTIRSVFRNFHDMLEEIGVKPAEEKPELQAQGLLVAINRSLERIERLEEILARAEISEDDAQEVEDLLEQARSLLNVEEAERLLEEGNVTEVAHRLGEANRLIAQAHVLLKAKAAEAKMEQRLERYRLKIEERLNRTLERLNETAIGKIMGRLRFKHQWEFRHHIGNLIEQAKNHTVKWKKALKDIGETLKDFMEAYVVEELPASAQSENLGLELEVEKTSDNKHVIIVVTATNTGDVSLIFPNPALGMTIERNVEGEWKPYYSPITIQVLFKLSPGEDKSVSVRLREPPEGLYRVVVHANSELTYTPISATAEFTIP
;
A
#
# COMPACT_ATOMS: atom_id res chain seq x y z
N MET A 1 1.90 37.20 -40.48
CA MET A 1 0.82 36.27 -40.05
C MET A 1 1.32 34.87 -39.70
N LEU A 2 2.46 34.40 -40.23
CA LEU A 2 2.99 33.04 -39.97
C LEU A 2 3.62 32.78 -38.58
N ARG A 3 3.93 33.81 -37.78
CA ARG A 3 4.49 33.62 -36.42
C ARG A 3 3.46 33.09 -35.38
N LYS A 4 2.16 33.13 -35.68
CA LYS A 4 1.08 32.86 -34.69
C LYS A 4 0.56 31.41 -34.67
N SER A 5 0.61 30.67 -35.78
CA SER A 5 0.12 29.27 -35.80
C SER A 5 1.15 28.27 -35.27
N PHE A 6 2.44 28.63 -35.32
CA PHE A 6 3.56 27.75 -34.94
C PHE A 6 3.67 27.54 -33.42
N ALA A 7 3.62 28.64 -32.67
CA ALA A 7 3.72 28.67 -31.20
C ALA A 7 2.65 27.85 -30.45
N VAL A 8 1.44 27.72 -31.01
CA VAL A 8 0.32 26.97 -30.41
C VAL A 8 0.56 25.46 -30.44
N SER A 9 1.32 24.97 -31.43
CA SER A 9 1.54 23.52 -31.61
C SER A 9 2.68 22.93 -30.78
N VAL A 10 3.70 23.73 -30.49
CA VAL A 10 4.86 23.34 -29.65
C VAL A 10 4.48 23.28 -28.17
N SER A 11 3.41 23.96 -27.72
CA SER A 11 2.98 23.92 -26.32
C SER A 11 2.12 22.68 -26.00
N LEU A 12 1.41 22.15 -27.01
CA LEU A 12 0.47 21.02 -26.91
C LEU A 12 1.16 19.69 -26.54
N ALA A 13 2.41 19.49 -26.99
CA ALA A 13 3.11 18.21 -26.78
C ALA A 13 3.84 18.11 -25.42
N LEU A 14 4.04 19.22 -24.68
CA LEU A 14 4.70 19.23 -23.36
C LEU A 14 3.83 18.56 -22.28
N LEU A 15 2.51 18.72 -22.36
CA LEU A 15 1.56 18.29 -21.34
C LEU A 15 1.13 16.82 -21.46
N LEU A 16 1.21 16.24 -22.66
CA LEU A 16 0.78 14.86 -22.93
C LEU A 16 1.87 13.81 -22.61
N ILE A 17 3.13 14.21 -22.53
CA ILE A 17 4.29 13.31 -22.29
C ILE A 17 4.60 13.17 -20.79
N VAL A 18 4.21 14.16 -19.98
CA VAL A 18 4.40 14.13 -18.51
C VAL A 18 3.32 13.27 -17.81
N SER A 19 2.13 13.13 -18.39
CA SER A 19 1.03 12.34 -17.82
C SER A 19 1.18 10.83 -17.94
N ALA A 20 1.92 10.36 -18.95
CA ALA A 20 2.05 8.94 -19.28
C ALA A 20 2.90 8.14 -18.29
N VAL A 21 3.96 8.74 -17.76
CA VAL A 21 4.99 8.00 -17.00
C VAL A 21 4.65 7.88 -15.50
N ALA A 22 3.81 8.76 -14.96
CA ALA A 22 3.47 8.78 -13.54
C ALA A 22 2.33 7.80 -13.15
N GLN A 23 1.59 7.25 -14.12
CA GLN A 23 0.42 6.39 -13.84
C GLN A 23 0.74 4.89 -13.81
N VAL A 24 1.98 4.48 -14.09
CA VAL A 24 2.36 3.06 -14.17
C VAL A 24 2.59 2.42 -12.79
N GLN A 25 2.68 3.21 -11.71
CA GLN A 25 3.13 2.70 -10.39
C GLN A 25 2.05 2.63 -9.29
N ALA A 26 0.77 2.84 -9.57
CA ALA A 26 -0.25 2.83 -8.52
C ALA A 26 -1.51 2.01 -8.86
N PHE A 27 -1.52 0.76 -8.36
CA PHE A 27 -2.65 -0.13 -8.07
C PHE A 27 -3.28 -1.03 -9.17
N ARG A 28 -3.21 -2.35 -8.87
CA ARG A 28 -3.65 -3.62 -9.52
C ARG A 28 -2.77 -4.15 -10.67
N PRO A 29 -2.52 -5.48 -10.74
CA PRO A 29 -1.88 -6.07 -11.90
C PRO A 29 -2.93 -6.05 -13.01
N LEU A 30 -2.83 -5.07 -13.90
CA LEU A 30 -3.21 -5.31 -15.29
C LEU A 30 -2.44 -6.56 -15.74
N ASP A 31 -3.06 -7.36 -16.61
CA ASP A 31 -2.30 -8.40 -17.32
C ASP A 31 -1.06 -7.73 -17.94
N GLU A 32 0.10 -8.38 -17.84
CA GLU A 32 1.38 -7.75 -18.20
C GLU A 32 1.37 -7.33 -19.67
N GLU A 33 0.66 -8.10 -20.50
CA GLU A 33 0.35 -7.80 -21.89
C GLU A 33 -0.46 -6.49 -22.05
N GLU A 34 -1.62 -6.36 -21.42
CA GLU A 34 -2.47 -5.17 -21.58
C GLU A 34 -1.76 -3.89 -21.08
N ARG A 35 -0.94 -4.03 -20.03
CA ARG A 35 -0.11 -2.93 -19.53
C ARG A 35 0.96 -2.52 -20.53
N ALA A 36 1.69 -3.49 -21.09
CA ALA A 36 2.74 -3.23 -22.07
C ALA A 36 2.16 -2.61 -23.36
N GLU A 37 1.02 -3.10 -23.84
CA GLU A 37 0.34 -2.59 -25.03
C GLU A 37 -0.05 -1.12 -24.88
N ARG A 38 -0.71 -0.77 -23.76
CA ARG A 38 -1.13 0.62 -23.49
C ARG A 38 0.07 1.56 -23.42
N ILE A 39 1.13 1.16 -22.71
CA ILE A 39 2.34 1.97 -22.55
C ILE A 39 3.03 2.19 -23.91
N LEU A 40 3.11 1.16 -24.74
CA LEU A 40 3.66 1.24 -26.10
C LEU A 40 2.85 2.19 -27.00
N GLN A 41 1.50 2.13 -26.95
CA GLN A 41 0.64 3.03 -27.72
C GLN A 41 0.83 4.50 -27.32
N ILE A 42 0.98 4.77 -26.03
CA ILE A 42 1.24 6.12 -25.53
C ILE A 42 2.59 6.63 -26.04
N ALA A 43 3.64 5.80 -26.04
CA ALA A 43 4.95 6.19 -26.53
C ALA A 43 4.98 6.50 -28.03
N LYS A 44 4.29 5.70 -28.85
CA LYS A 44 4.11 5.98 -30.28
C LYS A 44 3.39 7.31 -30.53
N THR A 45 2.36 7.58 -29.73
CA THR A 45 1.60 8.84 -29.82
C THR A 45 2.47 10.03 -29.42
N ALA A 46 3.27 9.89 -28.37
CA ALA A 46 4.23 10.91 -27.94
C ALA A 46 5.28 11.18 -29.02
N TYR A 47 5.91 10.13 -29.57
CA TYR A 47 6.86 10.23 -30.66
C TYR A 47 6.26 10.96 -31.87
N SER A 48 5.08 10.54 -32.34
CA SER A 48 4.42 11.14 -33.50
C SER A 48 4.21 12.64 -33.33
N ARG A 49 3.80 13.10 -32.14
CA ARG A 49 3.59 14.52 -31.84
C ARG A 49 4.89 15.32 -31.82
N VAL A 50 5.95 14.77 -31.24
CA VAL A 50 7.26 15.44 -31.24
C VAL A 50 7.84 15.47 -32.65
N ASN A 51 7.72 14.39 -33.41
CA ASN A 51 8.19 14.33 -34.78
C ASN A 51 7.44 15.30 -35.71
N GLU A 52 6.12 15.45 -35.51
CA GLU A 52 5.35 16.47 -36.21
C GLU A 52 5.85 17.88 -35.86
N THR A 53 6.20 18.13 -34.60
CA THR A 53 6.79 19.40 -34.17
C THR A 53 8.12 19.65 -34.86
N VAL A 54 9.02 18.66 -34.90
CA VAL A 54 10.29 18.71 -35.64
C VAL A 54 10.05 19.03 -37.11
N THR A 55 9.14 18.30 -37.75
CA THR A 55 8.80 18.49 -39.16
C THR A 55 8.38 19.93 -39.44
N ARG A 56 7.53 20.49 -38.57
CA ARG A 56 7.10 21.89 -38.68
C ARG A 56 8.26 22.85 -38.50
N ILE A 57 9.15 22.64 -37.52
CA ILE A 57 10.36 23.48 -37.33
C ILE A 57 11.22 23.45 -38.60
N SER A 58 11.54 22.25 -39.09
CA SER A 58 12.39 22.06 -40.28
C SER A 58 11.80 22.66 -41.55
N GLN A 59 10.47 22.72 -41.67
CA GLN A 59 9.77 23.33 -42.81
C GLN A 59 9.61 24.86 -42.69
N ASN A 60 9.93 25.44 -41.54
CA ASN A 60 9.81 26.89 -41.33
C ASN A 60 11.15 27.57 -41.57
N GLU A 61 11.36 28.06 -42.79
CA GLU A 61 12.59 28.73 -43.23
C GLU A 61 13.02 29.84 -42.25
N THR A 62 12.08 30.66 -41.77
CA THR A 62 12.40 31.74 -40.82
C THR A 62 12.94 31.21 -39.49
N ILE A 63 12.43 30.08 -38.99
CA ILE A 63 12.94 29.48 -37.75
C ILE A 63 14.30 28.85 -37.99
N MET A 64 14.49 28.16 -39.12
CA MET A 64 15.77 27.55 -39.48
C MET A 64 16.88 28.60 -39.66
N GLU A 65 16.59 29.72 -40.30
CA GLU A 65 17.51 30.87 -40.42
C GLU A 65 17.87 31.46 -39.05
N LEU A 66 16.90 31.56 -38.13
CA LEU A 66 17.15 32.03 -36.77
C LEU A 66 17.99 31.02 -35.97
N LEU A 67 17.72 29.73 -36.07
CA LEU A 67 18.53 28.69 -35.44
C LEU A 67 19.98 28.72 -35.95
N GLU A 68 20.19 28.98 -37.23
CA GLU A 68 21.54 29.17 -37.79
C GLU A 68 22.19 30.45 -37.25
N ALA A 69 21.48 31.59 -37.25
CA ALA A 69 21.99 32.86 -36.76
C ALA A 69 22.39 32.83 -35.27
N TYR A 70 21.71 32.01 -34.46
CA TYR A 70 22.01 31.82 -33.03
C TYR A 70 22.97 30.63 -32.77
N ASN A 71 23.51 30.00 -33.82
CA ASN A 71 24.37 28.80 -33.73
C ASN A 71 23.72 27.58 -33.04
N LEU A 72 22.39 27.48 -33.07
CA LEU A 72 21.61 26.39 -32.50
C LEU A 72 21.28 25.28 -33.50
N LEU A 73 21.60 25.46 -34.79
CA LEU A 73 21.26 24.49 -35.84
C LEU A 73 21.86 23.08 -35.59
N ASN A 74 23.11 23.01 -35.13
CA ASN A 74 23.73 21.73 -34.77
C ASN A 74 23.06 21.07 -33.55
N TYR A 75 22.62 21.89 -32.59
CA TYR A 75 21.90 21.42 -31.41
C TYR A 75 20.50 20.93 -31.77
N PHE A 76 19.81 21.61 -32.69
CA PHE A 76 18.56 21.14 -33.29
C PHE A 76 18.73 19.78 -33.96
N ASN A 77 19.69 19.65 -34.88
CA ASN A 77 19.95 18.39 -35.59
C ASN A 77 20.33 17.25 -34.64
N GLY A 78 21.11 17.51 -33.59
CA GLY A 78 21.42 16.52 -32.57
C GLY A 78 20.17 16.01 -31.83
N ASN A 79 19.20 16.89 -31.56
CA ASN A 79 17.92 16.48 -30.96
C ASN A 79 17.01 15.72 -31.95
N VAL A 80 17.10 15.98 -33.25
CA VAL A 80 16.44 15.16 -34.28
C VAL A 80 17.02 13.75 -34.29
N SER A 81 18.35 13.60 -34.24
CA SER A 81 18.97 12.27 -34.15
C SER A 81 18.58 11.51 -32.88
N LEU A 82 18.52 12.18 -31.71
CA LEU A 82 18.02 11.56 -30.48
C LEU A 82 16.56 11.12 -30.57
N LEU A 83 15.73 11.84 -31.34
CA LEU A 83 14.34 11.45 -31.58
C LEU A 83 14.26 10.19 -32.44
N GLU A 84 15.11 10.07 -33.47
CA GLU A 84 15.23 8.87 -34.29
C GLU A 84 15.71 7.67 -33.48
N GLU A 85 16.69 7.86 -32.59
CA GLU A 85 17.13 6.83 -31.62
C GLU A 85 15.96 6.38 -30.73
N ALA A 86 15.16 7.31 -30.21
CA ALA A 86 13.98 6.97 -29.41
C ALA A 86 12.94 6.18 -30.20
N ASN A 87 12.78 6.43 -31.50
CA ASN A 87 11.91 5.61 -32.36
C ASN A 87 12.44 4.18 -32.49
N ALA A 88 13.75 4.01 -32.69
CA ALA A 88 14.36 2.69 -32.74
C ALA A 88 14.14 1.92 -31.42
N THR A 89 14.20 2.61 -30.27
CA THR A 89 13.86 2.01 -28.97
C THR A 89 12.36 1.62 -28.88
N ILE A 90 11.44 2.41 -29.44
CA ILE A 90 10.01 2.04 -29.52
C ILE A 90 9.79 0.82 -30.42
N GLU A 91 10.53 0.71 -31.53
CA GLU A 91 10.49 -0.46 -32.42
C GLU A 91 11.00 -1.71 -31.71
N ALA A 92 12.11 -1.61 -30.96
CA ALA A 92 12.61 -2.69 -30.10
C ALA A 92 11.59 -3.10 -29.02
N ALA A 93 10.92 -2.12 -28.40
CA ALA A 93 9.83 -2.41 -27.46
C ALA A 93 8.67 -3.16 -28.11
N GLN A 94 8.35 -2.83 -29.37
CA GLN A 94 7.28 -3.50 -30.11
C GLN A 94 7.67 -4.93 -30.51
N GLU A 95 8.94 -5.17 -30.82
CA GLU A 95 9.47 -6.51 -31.06
C GLU A 95 9.42 -7.37 -29.79
N ALA A 96 9.92 -6.86 -28.67
CA ALA A 96 9.85 -7.51 -27.36
C ALA A 96 8.39 -7.85 -26.98
N PHE A 97 7.46 -6.91 -27.19
CA PHE A 97 6.03 -7.14 -26.98
C PHE A 97 5.49 -8.29 -27.85
N GLY A 98 5.85 -8.32 -29.13
CA GLY A 98 5.45 -9.38 -30.06
C GLY A 98 6.02 -10.77 -29.71
N ASN A 99 7.14 -10.81 -28.98
CA ASN A 99 7.76 -12.04 -28.48
C ASN A 99 7.19 -12.50 -27.12
N GLY A 100 6.26 -11.74 -26.52
CA GLY A 100 5.73 -12.01 -25.18
C GLY A 100 6.65 -11.55 -24.04
N GLU A 101 7.69 -10.76 -24.34
CA GLU A 101 8.64 -10.21 -23.38
C GLU A 101 8.12 -8.86 -22.84
N TYR A 102 7.01 -8.90 -22.11
CA TYR A 102 6.26 -7.69 -21.72
C TYR A 102 7.03 -6.77 -20.75
N GLU A 103 7.87 -7.33 -19.88
CA GLU A 103 8.70 -6.53 -18.96
C GLU A 103 9.76 -5.72 -19.73
N ASP A 104 10.46 -6.37 -20.66
CA ASP A 104 11.46 -5.73 -21.52
C ASP A 104 10.81 -4.68 -22.43
N ALA A 105 9.62 -4.97 -22.98
CA ALA A 105 8.85 -4.00 -23.75
C ALA A 105 8.54 -2.73 -22.94
N VAL A 106 8.15 -2.88 -21.66
CA VAL A 106 7.90 -1.74 -20.78
C VAL A 106 9.19 -0.97 -20.49
N GLU A 107 10.32 -1.65 -20.25
CA GLU A 107 11.61 -1.00 -20.01
C GLU A 107 12.06 -0.16 -21.21
N TYR A 108 12.02 -0.73 -22.42
CA TYR A 108 12.34 0.00 -23.65
C TYR A 108 11.43 1.20 -23.86
N VAL A 109 10.12 1.08 -23.60
CA VAL A 109 9.21 2.23 -23.71
C VAL A 109 9.58 3.33 -22.72
N LEU A 110 9.92 2.99 -21.47
CA LEU A 110 10.28 3.99 -20.47
C LEU A 110 11.57 4.73 -20.86
N GLU A 111 12.54 4.03 -21.43
CA GLU A 111 13.76 4.63 -21.97
C GLU A 111 13.43 5.58 -23.13
N ALA A 112 12.67 5.13 -24.13
CA ALA A 112 12.26 5.97 -25.25
C ALA A 112 11.51 7.24 -24.79
N MET A 113 10.57 7.10 -23.86
CA MET A 113 9.79 8.21 -23.31
C MET A 113 10.65 9.24 -22.56
N LYS A 114 11.73 8.79 -21.91
CA LYS A 114 12.69 9.69 -21.26
C LYS A 114 13.43 10.52 -22.31
N THR A 115 13.88 9.89 -23.40
CA THR A 115 14.55 10.57 -24.50
C THR A 115 13.62 11.55 -25.21
N ILE A 116 12.40 11.12 -25.56
CA ILE A 116 11.38 11.99 -26.19
C ILE A 116 11.09 13.22 -25.33
N ARG A 117 10.96 13.06 -24.01
CA ARG A 117 10.75 14.19 -23.09
C ARG A 117 11.93 15.16 -23.10
N SER A 118 13.16 14.65 -23.10
CA SER A 118 14.36 15.48 -23.13
C SER A 118 14.44 16.28 -24.43
N VAL A 119 14.29 15.59 -25.57
CA VAL A 119 14.27 16.19 -26.91
C VAL A 119 13.23 17.31 -26.98
N PHE A 120 12.02 17.04 -26.49
CA PHE A 120 10.95 18.01 -26.52
C PHE A 120 11.24 19.28 -25.71
N ARG A 121 11.78 19.12 -24.49
CA ARG A 121 12.22 20.25 -23.67
C ARG A 121 13.30 21.06 -24.38
N ASN A 122 14.28 20.39 -24.96
CA ASN A 122 15.36 21.05 -25.68
C ASN A 122 14.84 21.87 -26.88
N PHE A 123 13.84 21.36 -27.62
CA PHE A 123 13.17 22.16 -28.67
C PHE A 123 12.45 23.38 -28.12
N HIS A 124 11.77 23.25 -26.98
CA HIS A 124 11.13 24.38 -26.32
C HIS A 124 12.15 25.46 -25.92
N ASP A 125 13.21 25.07 -25.23
CA ASP A 125 14.28 25.97 -24.76
C ASP A 125 14.97 26.67 -25.94
N MET A 126 15.27 25.93 -27.03
CA MET A 126 15.83 26.50 -28.26
C MET A 126 14.92 27.56 -28.88
N LEU A 127 13.62 27.26 -29.00
CA LEU A 127 12.66 28.17 -29.62
C LEU A 127 12.48 29.44 -28.78
N GLU A 128 12.50 29.32 -27.46
CA GLU A 128 12.48 30.47 -26.56
C GLU A 128 13.72 31.35 -26.74
N GLU A 129 14.92 30.74 -26.84
CA GLU A 129 16.19 31.44 -27.00
C GLU A 129 16.25 32.28 -28.29
N ILE A 130 15.72 31.77 -29.41
CA ILE A 130 15.62 32.53 -30.67
C ILE A 130 14.47 33.54 -30.70
N GLY A 131 13.80 33.77 -29.56
CA GLY A 131 12.70 34.72 -29.44
C GLY A 131 11.40 34.26 -30.10
N VAL A 132 11.29 32.98 -30.45
CA VAL A 132 10.01 32.34 -30.78
C VAL A 132 9.32 32.01 -29.46
N LYS A 133 8.89 33.08 -28.77
CA LYS A 133 8.05 32.92 -27.59
C LYS A 133 6.73 32.25 -28.01
N PRO A 134 6.16 31.38 -27.15
CA PRO A 134 4.75 31.07 -27.24
C PRO A 134 4.01 32.41 -27.39
N ALA A 135 3.18 32.57 -28.42
CA ALA A 135 2.29 33.74 -28.50
C ALA A 135 1.60 33.83 -27.13
N GLU A 136 1.64 35.01 -26.47
CA GLU A 136 1.04 35.27 -25.14
C GLU A 136 -0.08 34.26 -24.89
N GLU A 137 0.18 33.30 -24.00
CA GLU A 137 -0.61 32.08 -23.88
C GLU A 137 -2.09 32.46 -23.84
N LYS A 138 -2.81 32.16 -24.92
CA LYS A 138 -4.25 32.34 -24.90
C LYS A 138 -4.81 31.55 -23.71
N PRO A 139 -5.86 32.02 -23.04
CA PRO A 139 -6.54 31.28 -21.97
C PRO A 139 -6.86 29.81 -22.36
N GLU A 140 -7.13 29.60 -23.66
CA GLU A 140 -7.32 28.32 -24.34
C GLU A 140 -6.16 27.30 -24.10
N LEU A 141 -4.90 27.74 -24.06
CA LEU A 141 -3.71 26.89 -23.80
C LEU A 141 -3.46 26.66 -22.30
N GLN A 142 -3.73 27.64 -21.44
CA GLN A 142 -3.70 27.45 -19.98
C GLN A 142 -4.80 26.50 -19.50
N ALA A 143 -5.92 26.44 -20.20
CA ALA A 143 -7.06 25.65 -19.80
C ALA A 143 -7.08 24.21 -20.33
N GLN A 144 -6.17 23.82 -21.23
CA GLN A 144 -6.03 22.42 -21.66
C GLN A 144 -5.65 21.49 -20.50
N GLY A 145 -4.94 21.98 -19.48
CA GLY A 145 -4.70 21.23 -18.25
C GLY A 145 -6.00 20.84 -17.53
N LEU A 146 -7.06 21.66 -17.65
CA LEU A 146 -8.37 21.36 -17.08
C LEU A 146 -9.09 20.27 -17.86
N LEU A 147 -9.04 20.27 -19.21
CA LEU A 147 -9.61 19.18 -20.03
C LEU A 147 -8.92 17.84 -19.72
N VAL A 148 -7.59 17.85 -19.56
CA VAL A 148 -6.84 16.66 -19.13
C VAL A 148 -7.29 16.20 -17.74
N ALA A 149 -7.48 17.13 -16.80
CA ALA A 149 -7.95 16.80 -15.46
C ALA A 149 -9.40 16.29 -15.43
N ILE A 150 -10.27 16.80 -16.32
CA ILE A 150 -11.63 16.30 -16.52
C ILE A 150 -11.60 14.85 -16.99
N ASN A 151 -10.86 14.54 -18.06
CA ASN A 151 -10.75 13.18 -18.58
C ASN A 151 -10.20 12.20 -17.53
N ARG A 152 -9.19 12.60 -16.75
CA ARG A 152 -8.70 11.79 -15.62
C ARG A 152 -9.75 11.55 -14.54
N SER A 153 -10.60 12.54 -14.29
CA SER A 153 -11.67 12.43 -13.29
C SER A 153 -12.78 11.50 -13.80
N LEU A 154 -13.09 11.53 -15.09
CA LEU A 154 -14.02 10.59 -15.74
C LEU A 154 -13.49 9.15 -15.70
N GLU A 155 -12.22 8.91 -16.04
CA GLU A 155 -11.60 7.58 -15.87
C GLU A 155 -11.67 7.09 -14.42
N ARG A 156 -11.52 8.00 -13.45
CA ARG A 156 -11.63 7.65 -12.03
C ARG A 156 -13.06 7.26 -11.65
N ILE A 157 -14.07 7.89 -12.24
CA ILE A 157 -15.48 7.50 -12.09
C ILE A 157 -15.68 6.08 -12.63
N GLU A 158 -15.24 5.79 -13.86
CA GLU A 158 -15.37 4.46 -14.48
C GLU A 158 -14.74 3.37 -13.60
N ARG A 159 -13.55 3.63 -13.06
CA ARG A 159 -12.90 2.69 -12.11
C ARG A 159 -13.70 2.47 -10.84
N LEU A 160 -14.37 3.50 -10.32
CA LEU A 160 -15.22 3.37 -9.12
C LEU A 160 -16.50 2.59 -9.44
N GLU A 161 -17.10 2.81 -10.61
CA GLU A 161 -18.25 2.02 -11.10
C GLU A 161 -17.87 0.54 -11.26
N GLU A 162 -16.69 0.23 -11.80
CA GLU A 162 -16.19 -1.15 -11.89
C GLU A 162 -15.99 -1.81 -10.51
N ILE A 163 -15.49 -1.05 -9.52
CA ILE A 163 -15.33 -1.54 -8.16
C ILE A 163 -16.71 -1.77 -7.54
N LEU A 164 -17.63 -0.84 -7.74
CA LEU A 164 -18.99 -0.91 -7.24
C LEU A 164 -19.73 -2.14 -7.78
N ALA A 165 -19.63 -2.40 -9.09
CA ALA A 165 -20.25 -3.57 -9.73
C ALA A 165 -19.75 -4.92 -9.17
N ARG A 166 -18.57 -4.94 -8.55
CA ARG A 166 -17.98 -6.13 -7.91
C ARG A 166 -18.08 -6.09 -6.38
N ALA A 167 -18.59 -5.01 -5.81
CA ALA A 167 -18.69 -4.84 -4.38
C ALA A 167 -19.91 -5.60 -3.85
N GLU A 168 -19.71 -6.42 -2.83
CA GLU A 168 -20.80 -7.06 -2.08
C GLU A 168 -21.39 -6.05 -1.07
N ILE A 169 -22.11 -5.04 -1.56
CA ILE A 169 -22.83 -4.05 -0.74
C ILE A 169 -24.33 -4.07 -1.06
N SER A 170 -25.15 -3.42 -0.23
CA SER A 170 -26.60 -3.38 -0.44
C SER A 170 -26.98 -2.56 -1.67
N GLU A 171 -28.14 -2.85 -2.27
CA GLU A 171 -28.66 -2.14 -3.45
C GLU A 171 -28.90 -0.64 -3.15
N ASP A 172 -29.43 -0.33 -1.96
CA ASP A 172 -29.62 1.05 -1.51
C ASP A 172 -28.28 1.81 -1.37
N ASP A 173 -27.24 1.17 -0.82
CA ASP A 173 -25.91 1.77 -0.68
C ASP A 173 -25.22 1.92 -2.04
N ALA A 174 -25.46 0.99 -2.97
CA ALA A 174 -24.95 1.07 -4.32
C ALA A 174 -25.56 2.26 -5.07
N GLN A 175 -26.88 2.44 -4.94
CA GLN A 175 -27.58 3.58 -5.53
C GLN A 175 -27.04 4.92 -5.02
N GLU A 176 -26.76 5.05 -3.72
CA GLU A 176 -26.20 6.29 -3.16
C GLU A 176 -24.81 6.62 -3.74
N VAL A 177 -23.98 5.59 -4.01
CA VAL A 177 -22.69 5.76 -4.68
C VAL A 177 -22.89 6.13 -6.16
N GLU A 178 -23.81 5.48 -6.86
CA GLU A 178 -24.13 5.77 -8.28
C GLU A 178 -24.61 7.21 -8.46
N ASP A 179 -25.52 7.68 -7.60
CA ASP A 179 -26.07 9.04 -7.65
C ASP A 179 -24.95 10.10 -7.52
N LEU A 180 -23.96 9.86 -6.64
CA LEU A 180 -22.81 10.75 -6.48
C LEU A 180 -21.90 10.76 -7.72
N LEU A 181 -21.70 9.59 -8.33
CA LEU A 181 -20.87 9.43 -9.52
C LEU A 181 -21.54 10.03 -10.76
N GLU A 182 -22.86 9.87 -10.91
CA GLU A 182 -23.64 10.47 -11.99
C GLU A 182 -23.65 12.01 -11.88
N GLN A 183 -23.83 12.55 -10.68
CA GLN A 183 -23.72 13.99 -10.44
C GLN A 183 -22.31 14.50 -10.79
N ALA A 184 -21.25 13.80 -10.39
CA ALA A 184 -19.89 14.16 -10.75
C ALA A 184 -19.67 14.12 -12.28
N ARG A 185 -20.21 13.10 -12.96
CA ARG A 185 -20.12 12.95 -14.42
C ARG A 185 -20.81 14.11 -15.15
N SER A 186 -21.97 14.56 -14.65
CA SER A 186 -22.70 15.70 -15.23
C SER A 186 -21.89 17.00 -15.20
N LEU A 187 -21.10 17.21 -14.15
CA LEU A 187 -20.21 18.38 -13.99
C LEU A 187 -18.96 18.29 -14.87
N LEU A 188 -18.59 17.09 -15.31
CA LEU A 188 -17.39 16.78 -16.11
C LEU A 188 -17.69 16.66 -17.61
N ASN A 189 -18.80 17.23 -18.09
CA ASN A 189 -19.14 17.21 -19.52
C ASN A 189 -18.04 17.91 -20.35
N VAL A 190 -17.35 17.13 -21.19
CA VAL A 190 -16.18 17.58 -21.96
C VAL A 190 -16.58 18.62 -23.01
N GLU A 191 -17.68 18.42 -23.72
CA GLU A 191 -18.15 19.35 -24.77
C GLU A 191 -18.51 20.71 -24.17
N GLU A 192 -19.18 20.71 -23.02
CA GLU A 192 -19.52 21.91 -22.28
C GLU A 192 -18.28 22.63 -21.73
N ALA A 193 -17.31 21.87 -21.23
CA ALA A 193 -16.04 22.42 -20.78
C ALA A 193 -15.27 23.04 -21.95
N GLU A 194 -15.19 22.39 -23.11
CA GLU A 194 -14.57 22.94 -24.32
C GLU A 194 -15.22 24.27 -24.71
N ARG A 195 -16.56 24.33 -24.76
CA ARG A 195 -17.28 25.58 -25.06
C ARG A 195 -16.96 26.69 -24.07
N LEU A 196 -16.97 26.40 -22.78
CA LEU A 196 -16.64 27.38 -21.73
C LEU A 196 -15.20 27.89 -21.85
N LEU A 197 -14.26 27.04 -22.26
CA LEU A 197 -12.87 27.43 -22.46
C LEU A 197 -12.67 28.28 -23.72
N GLU A 198 -13.40 27.99 -24.80
CA GLU A 198 -13.45 28.83 -26.01
C GLU A 198 -14.03 30.22 -25.72
N GLU A 199 -15.01 30.30 -24.82
CA GLU A 199 -15.58 31.55 -24.31
C GLU A 199 -14.65 32.28 -23.30
N GLY A 200 -13.53 31.67 -22.92
CA GLY A 200 -12.57 32.22 -21.95
C GLY A 200 -12.98 32.06 -20.48
N ASN A 201 -14.02 31.28 -20.18
CA ASN A 201 -14.54 31.05 -18.84
C ASN A 201 -13.79 29.93 -18.09
N VAL A 202 -12.50 30.13 -17.87
CA VAL A 202 -11.61 29.16 -17.22
C VAL A 202 -12.00 28.89 -15.76
N THR A 203 -12.50 29.91 -15.05
CA THR A 203 -12.87 29.81 -13.63
C THR A 203 -14.05 28.86 -13.41
N GLU A 204 -15.06 28.91 -14.28
CA GLU A 204 -16.22 28.02 -14.19
C GLU A 204 -15.83 26.55 -14.40
N VAL A 205 -14.99 26.28 -15.41
CA VAL A 205 -14.49 24.91 -15.68
C VAL A 205 -13.68 24.38 -14.49
N ALA A 206 -12.82 25.21 -13.90
CA ALA A 206 -12.07 24.85 -12.71
C ALA A 206 -12.99 24.59 -11.49
N HIS A 207 -14.04 25.38 -11.33
CA HIS A 207 -15.02 25.22 -10.26
C HIS A 207 -15.78 23.89 -10.39
N ARG A 208 -16.32 23.59 -11.59
CA ARG A 208 -17.01 22.33 -11.88
C ARG A 208 -16.12 21.11 -11.66
N LEU A 209 -14.88 21.16 -12.13
CA LEU A 209 -13.89 20.11 -11.89
C LEU A 209 -13.61 19.92 -10.39
N GLY A 210 -13.52 21.01 -9.62
CA GLY A 210 -13.35 20.95 -8.18
C GLY A 210 -14.53 20.29 -7.47
N GLU A 211 -15.75 20.64 -7.86
CA GLU A 211 -16.97 20.05 -7.29
C GLU A 211 -17.15 18.58 -7.67
N ALA A 212 -16.90 18.22 -8.94
CA ALA A 212 -16.90 16.82 -9.36
C ALA A 212 -15.90 15.99 -8.55
N ASN A 213 -14.69 16.49 -8.32
CA ASN A 213 -13.69 15.80 -7.52
C ASN A 213 -14.12 15.62 -6.05
N ARG A 214 -14.87 16.58 -5.48
CA ARG A 214 -15.46 16.45 -4.15
C ARG A 214 -16.46 15.29 -4.11
N LEU A 215 -17.35 15.19 -5.10
CA LEU A 215 -18.34 14.12 -5.20
C LEU A 215 -17.67 12.74 -5.40
N ILE A 216 -16.68 12.65 -6.30
CA ILE A 216 -15.89 11.43 -6.50
C ILE A 216 -15.21 10.98 -5.19
N ALA A 217 -14.68 11.93 -4.41
CA ALA A 217 -14.07 11.61 -3.12
C ALA A 217 -15.09 11.08 -2.11
N GLN A 218 -16.31 11.66 -2.07
CA GLN A 218 -17.40 11.20 -1.23
C GLN A 218 -17.85 9.78 -1.61
N ALA A 219 -18.06 9.53 -2.91
CA ALA A 219 -18.40 8.21 -3.45
C ALA A 219 -17.36 7.16 -3.04
N HIS A 220 -16.07 7.46 -3.19
CA HIS A 220 -14.99 6.54 -2.81
C HIS A 220 -14.94 6.26 -1.29
N VAL A 221 -15.15 7.27 -0.45
CA VAL A 221 -15.18 7.07 1.02
C VAL A 221 -16.37 6.22 1.43
N LEU A 222 -17.55 6.48 0.86
CA LEU A 222 -18.77 5.73 1.11
C LEU A 222 -18.59 4.26 0.71
N LEU A 223 -18.15 4.02 -0.53
CA LEU A 223 -17.87 2.68 -1.05
C LEU A 223 -16.88 1.91 -0.16
N LYS A 224 -15.81 2.58 0.29
CA LYS A 224 -14.82 1.97 1.21
C LYS A 224 -15.43 1.61 2.56
N ALA A 225 -16.27 2.47 3.12
CA ALA A 225 -16.92 2.23 4.40
C ALA A 225 -17.88 1.03 4.32
N LYS A 226 -18.75 1.01 3.30
CA LYS A 226 -19.74 -0.05 3.09
C LYS A 226 -19.11 -1.39 2.76
N ALA A 227 -18.08 -1.41 1.91
CA ALA A 227 -17.32 -2.62 1.64
C ALA A 227 -16.55 -3.13 2.87
N ALA A 228 -16.14 -2.25 3.79
CA ALA A 228 -15.52 -2.65 5.05
C ALA A 228 -16.54 -3.25 6.03
N GLU A 229 -17.77 -2.73 6.06
CA GLU A 229 -18.88 -3.28 6.85
C GLU A 229 -19.25 -4.70 6.39
N ALA A 230 -19.44 -4.91 5.09
CA ALA A 230 -19.71 -6.24 4.52
C ALA A 230 -18.59 -7.27 4.86
N LYS A 231 -17.32 -6.85 4.73
CA LYS A 231 -16.18 -7.71 5.12
C LYS A 231 -16.08 -7.92 6.63
N MET A 232 -16.59 -7.01 7.45
CA MET A 232 -16.59 -7.15 8.91
C MET A 232 -17.50 -8.30 9.34
N GLU A 233 -18.67 -8.44 8.73
CA GLU A 233 -19.59 -9.53 9.03
C GLU A 233 -18.93 -10.90 8.80
N GLN A 234 -18.27 -11.08 7.65
CA GLN A 234 -17.49 -12.29 7.34
C GLN A 234 -16.31 -12.52 8.31
N ARG A 235 -15.71 -11.44 8.86
CA ARG A 235 -14.63 -11.55 9.86
C ARG A 235 -15.19 -11.96 11.22
N LEU A 236 -16.33 -11.40 11.64
CA LEU A 236 -17.01 -11.75 12.88
C LEU A 236 -17.48 -13.21 12.85
N GLU A 237 -18.00 -13.69 11.72
CA GLU A 237 -18.41 -15.08 11.59
C GLU A 237 -17.22 -16.06 11.69
N ARG A 238 -16.11 -15.75 11.01
CA ARG A 238 -14.87 -16.54 11.15
C ARG A 238 -14.33 -16.52 12.58
N TYR A 239 -14.46 -15.40 13.28
CA TYR A 239 -14.05 -15.27 14.67
C TYR A 239 -14.94 -16.12 15.59
N ARG A 240 -16.27 -16.10 15.39
CA ARG A 240 -17.22 -16.98 16.09
C ARG A 240 -16.83 -18.45 15.95
N LEU A 241 -16.64 -18.92 14.73
CA LEU A 241 -16.31 -20.33 14.47
C LEU A 241 -15.03 -20.75 15.19
N LYS A 242 -14.00 -19.89 15.19
CA LYS A 242 -12.74 -20.15 15.91
C LYS A 242 -12.93 -20.20 17.43
N ILE A 243 -13.79 -19.33 17.98
CA ILE A 243 -14.09 -19.35 19.42
C ILE A 243 -14.83 -20.64 19.78
N GLU A 244 -15.88 -20.99 19.04
CA GLU A 244 -16.66 -22.21 19.28
C GLU A 244 -15.78 -23.46 19.19
N GLU A 245 -14.93 -23.54 18.18
CA GLU A 245 -13.99 -24.65 18.01
C GLU A 245 -13.01 -24.74 19.19
N ARG A 246 -12.40 -23.63 19.61
CA ARG A 246 -11.49 -23.61 20.76
C ARG A 246 -12.21 -23.99 22.05
N LEU A 247 -13.39 -23.44 22.29
CA LEU A 247 -14.18 -23.72 23.49
C LEU A 247 -14.55 -25.20 23.56
N ASN A 248 -14.95 -25.80 22.44
CA ASN A 248 -15.31 -27.21 22.38
C ASN A 248 -14.09 -28.09 22.68
N ARG A 249 -12.94 -27.81 22.06
CA ARG A 249 -11.70 -28.55 22.36
C ARG A 249 -11.29 -28.44 23.83
N THR A 250 -11.47 -27.27 24.46
CA THR A 250 -11.16 -27.10 25.88
C THR A 250 -12.15 -27.85 26.78
N LEU A 251 -13.45 -27.79 26.46
CA LEU A 251 -14.49 -28.47 27.25
C LEU A 251 -14.42 -30.00 27.10
N GLU A 252 -14.04 -30.53 25.95
CA GLU A 252 -13.82 -31.96 25.72
C GLU A 252 -12.69 -32.55 26.58
N ARG A 253 -11.75 -31.72 27.03
CA ARG A 253 -10.63 -32.13 27.90
C ARG A 253 -11.01 -32.19 29.37
N LEU A 254 -12.14 -31.59 29.74
CA LEU A 254 -12.60 -31.51 31.12
C LEU A 254 -13.62 -32.59 31.45
N ASN A 255 -13.61 -33.06 32.71
CA ASN A 255 -14.70 -33.87 33.24
C ASN A 255 -15.89 -32.99 33.68
N GLU A 256 -17.07 -33.60 33.83
CA GLU A 256 -18.31 -32.88 34.18
C GLU A 256 -18.20 -32.08 35.49
N THR A 257 -17.38 -32.54 36.44
CA THR A 257 -17.19 -31.85 37.73
C THR A 257 -16.40 -30.55 37.54
N ALA A 258 -15.32 -30.57 36.74
CA ALA A 258 -14.54 -29.39 36.42
C ALA A 258 -15.35 -28.38 35.59
N ILE A 259 -16.11 -28.88 34.61
CA ILE A 259 -17.05 -28.04 33.83
C ILE A 259 -18.04 -27.35 34.77
N GLY A 260 -18.67 -28.09 35.70
CA GLY A 260 -19.63 -27.54 36.66
C GLY A 260 -19.03 -26.43 37.54
N LYS A 261 -17.79 -26.60 38.02
CA LYS A 261 -17.10 -25.59 38.82
C LYS A 261 -16.74 -24.34 38.02
N ILE A 262 -16.22 -24.49 36.80
CA ILE A 262 -15.91 -23.37 35.90
C ILE A 262 -17.17 -22.57 35.60
N MET A 263 -18.27 -23.25 35.24
CA MET A 263 -19.55 -22.60 34.99
C MET A 263 -20.06 -21.85 36.23
N GLY A 264 -19.96 -22.47 37.42
CA GLY A 264 -20.30 -21.83 38.68
C GLY A 264 -19.51 -20.55 38.97
N ARG A 265 -18.20 -20.54 38.69
CA ARG A 265 -17.35 -19.33 38.82
C ARG A 265 -17.77 -18.22 37.86
N LEU A 266 -18.08 -18.60 36.62
CA LEU A 266 -18.55 -17.69 35.58
C LEU A 266 -20.02 -17.30 35.77
N ARG A 267 -20.68 -17.76 36.84
CA ARG A 267 -22.10 -17.51 37.17
C ARG A 267 -23.09 -18.07 36.15
N PHE A 268 -22.71 -19.13 35.44
CA PHE A 268 -23.60 -19.92 34.60
C PHE A 268 -23.98 -21.22 35.32
N LYS A 269 -25.25 -21.63 35.21
CA LYS A 269 -25.69 -22.91 35.80
C LYS A 269 -25.30 -24.09 34.93
N HIS A 270 -25.27 -23.88 33.62
CA HIS A 270 -25.00 -24.91 32.64
C HIS A 270 -24.15 -24.39 31.47
N GLN A 271 -23.39 -25.29 30.84
CA GLN A 271 -22.55 -25.00 29.67
C GLN A 271 -23.34 -24.40 28.49
N TRP A 272 -24.58 -24.83 28.28
CA TRP A 272 -25.40 -24.30 27.19
C TRP A 272 -25.78 -22.83 27.42
N GLU A 273 -25.93 -22.39 28.68
CA GLU A 273 -26.21 -20.98 29.00
C GLU A 273 -25.01 -20.09 28.64
N PHE A 274 -23.80 -20.56 28.94
CA PHE A 274 -22.55 -19.89 28.56
C PHE A 274 -22.41 -19.79 27.02
N ARG A 275 -22.67 -20.89 26.30
CA ARG A 275 -22.66 -20.90 24.82
C ARG A 275 -23.67 -19.92 24.24
N HIS A 276 -24.88 -19.92 24.80
CA HIS A 276 -25.93 -19.00 24.36
C HIS A 276 -25.56 -17.53 24.64
N HIS A 277 -24.91 -17.25 25.76
CA HIS A 277 -24.41 -15.91 26.08
C HIS A 277 -23.37 -15.42 25.05
N ILE A 278 -22.37 -16.23 24.71
CA ILE A 278 -21.39 -15.91 23.66
C ILE A 278 -22.08 -15.71 22.30
N GLY A 279 -23.02 -16.59 21.94
CA GLY A 279 -23.81 -16.46 20.71
C GLY A 279 -24.57 -15.13 20.64
N ASN A 280 -25.20 -14.71 21.74
CA ASN A 280 -25.92 -13.44 21.81
C ASN A 280 -24.98 -12.23 21.68
N LEU A 281 -23.79 -12.26 22.28
CA LEU A 281 -22.80 -11.18 22.12
C LEU A 281 -22.33 -11.06 20.66
N ILE A 282 -22.18 -12.18 19.96
CA ILE A 282 -21.81 -12.17 18.54
C ILE A 282 -22.95 -11.62 17.68
N GLU A 283 -24.19 -12.02 17.96
CA GLU A 283 -25.36 -11.51 17.26
C GLU A 283 -25.52 -9.98 17.47
N GLN A 284 -25.24 -9.50 18.68
CA GLN A 284 -25.16 -8.06 18.97
C GLN A 284 -24.02 -7.37 18.22
N ALA A 285 -22.89 -8.05 18.02
CA ALA A 285 -21.77 -7.51 17.24
C ALA A 285 -22.10 -7.39 15.75
N LYS A 286 -22.87 -8.34 15.20
CA LYS A 286 -23.33 -8.31 13.80
C LYS A 286 -24.36 -7.22 13.55
N ASN A 287 -25.36 -7.11 14.42
CA ASN A 287 -26.50 -6.22 14.20
C ASN A 287 -26.22 -4.74 14.59
N HIS A 288 -25.01 -4.40 15.04
CA HIS A 288 -24.66 -3.03 15.44
C HIS A 288 -23.28 -2.58 14.95
N THR A 289 -23.24 -1.89 13.81
CA THR A 289 -22.05 -1.24 13.21
C THR A 289 -21.31 -0.27 14.13
N VAL A 290 -21.98 0.29 15.16
CA VAL A 290 -21.35 1.21 16.14
C VAL A 290 -20.95 0.52 17.46
N LYS A 291 -21.57 -0.62 17.81
CA LYS A 291 -21.36 -1.29 19.12
C LYS A 291 -20.58 -2.60 19.06
N TRP A 292 -20.23 -3.08 17.87
CA TRP A 292 -19.45 -4.32 17.70
C TRP A 292 -18.12 -4.33 18.48
N LYS A 293 -17.45 -3.18 18.63
CA LYS A 293 -16.22 -3.07 19.44
C LYS A 293 -16.45 -3.41 20.91
N LYS A 294 -17.59 -2.97 21.46
CA LYS A 294 -17.97 -3.30 22.84
C LYS A 294 -18.30 -4.78 22.94
N ALA A 295 -19.11 -5.30 22.03
CA ALA A 295 -19.45 -6.73 22.02
C ALA A 295 -18.21 -7.64 21.89
N LEU A 296 -17.25 -7.29 21.03
CA LEU A 296 -15.97 -8.00 20.93
C LEU A 296 -15.13 -7.91 22.21
N LYS A 297 -15.13 -6.75 22.86
CA LYS A 297 -14.46 -6.58 24.16
C LYS A 297 -15.11 -7.47 25.22
N ASP A 298 -16.44 -7.48 25.29
CA ASP A 298 -17.22 -8.29 26.24
C ASP A 298 -16.99 -9.80 25.98
N ILE A 299 -16.89 -10.22 24.71
CA ILE A 299 -16.49 -11.60 24.33
C ILE A 299 -15.06 -11.89 24.82
N GLY A 300 -14.12 -10.98 24.61
CA GLY A 300 -12.73 -11.13 25.04
C GLY A 300 -12.58 -11.26 26.56
N GLU A 301 -13.30 -10.43 27.32
CA GLU A 301 -13.35 -10.49 28.78
C GLU A 301 -13.96 -11.82 29.25
N THR A 302 -15.08 -12.23 28.68
CA THR A 302 -15.74 -13.49 29.04
C THR A 302 -14.85 -14.71 28.76
N LEU A 303 -14.12 -14.72 27.65
CA LEU A 303 -13.17 -15.79 27.33
C LEU A 303 -11.94 -15.76 28.23
N LYS A 304 -11.47 -14.58 28.64
CA LYS A 304 -10.38 -14.44 29.60
C LYS A 304 -10.77 -15.04 30.94
N ASP A 305 -11.95 -14.69 31.45
CA ASP A 305 -12.48 -15.22 32.71
C ASP A 305 -12.63 -16.75 32.63
N PHE A 306 -13.07 -17.28 31.49
CA PHE A 306 -13.14 -18.72 31.25
C PHE A 306 -11.76 -19.38 31.31
N MET A 307 -10.74 -18.79 30.67
CA MET A 307 -9.37 -19.31 30.69
C MET A 307 -8.76 -19.25 32.10
N GLU A 308 -9.00 -18.19 32.86
CA GLU A 308 -8.56 -18.08 34.26
C GLU A 308 -9.23 -19.13 35.14
N ALA A 309 -10.54 -19.34 34.98
CA ALA A 309 -11.26 -20.38 35.71
C ALA A 309 -10.80 -21.79 35.32
N TYR A 310 -10.49 -22.00 34.04
CA TYR A 310 -9.93 -23.25 33.52
C TYR A 310 -8.58 -23.57 34.15
N VAL A 311 -7.63 -22.61 34.14
CA VAL A 311 -6.30 -22.78 34.73
C VAL A 311 -6.41 -23.17 36.20
N VAL A 312 -7.24 -22.50 36.99
CA VAL A 312 -7.32 -22.79 38.44
C VAL A 312 -7.86 -24.19 38.76
N GLU A 313 -8.71 -24.79 37.91
CA GLU A 313 -9.30 -26.12 38.16
C GLU A 313 -8.44 -27.28 37.63
N GLU A 314 -7.50 -27.04 36.71
CA GLU A 314 -6.58 -28.07 36.17
C GLU A 314 -5.16 -28.05 36.75
N LEU A 315 -4.76 -27.05 37.56
CA LEU A 315 -3.39 -27.01 38.08
C LEU A 315 -3.09 -28.25 38.96
N PRO A 316 -2.17 -29.14 38.55
CA PRO A 316 -1.68 -30.17 39.46
C PRO A 316 -1.05 -29.50 40.68
N ALA A 317 -1.01 -30.16 41.83
CA ALA A 317 -0.40 -29.61 43.05
C ALA A 317 1.05 -29.13 42.86
N SER A 318 1.74 -29.64 41.82
CA SER A 318 3.07 -29.22 41.38
C SER A 318 3.14 -27.80 40.77
N ALA A 319 2.01 -27.22 40.34
CA ALA A 319 1.96 -25.90 39.70
C ALA A 319 1.79 -24.74 40.69
N GLN A 320 1.66 -25.03 41.99
CA GLN A 320 1.62 -24.01 43.04
C GLN A 320 3.03 -23.51 43.43
N SER A 321 4.09 -24.11 42.87
CA SER A 321 5.49 -23.78 43.15
C SER A 321 6.33 -23.63 41.85
N GLU A 322 5.74 -23.13 40.76
CA GLU A 322 6.50 -22.92 39.52
C GLU A 322 7.68 -21.98 39.76
N ASN A 323 8.89 -22.44 39.44
CA ASN A 323 10.06 -21.61 39.38
C ASN A 323 10.37 -21.30 37.92
N LEU A 324 9.80 -20.20 37.42
CA LEU A 324 10.08 -19.74 36.06
C LEU A 324 11.47 -19.11 36.02
N GLY A 325 12.34 -19.64 35.15
CA GLY A 325 13.69 -19.14 34.95
C GLY A 325 13.99 -19.03 33.46
N LEU A 326 14.42 -17.84 33.03
CA LEU A 326 14.85 -17.57 31.66
C LEU A 326 16.06 -16.64 31.71
N GLU A 327 17.17 -17.11 31.17
CA GLU A 327 18.41 -16.33 31.05
C GLU A 327 18.73 -16.08 29.58
N LEU A 328 19.36 -14.94 29.29
CA LEU A 328 19.81 -14.57 27.96
C LEU A 328 21.30 -14.28 27.95
N GLU A 329 21.99 -14.83 26.97
CA GLU A 329 23.36 -14.50 26.60
C GLU A 329 23.37 -13.93 25.19
N VAL A 330 24.22 -12.92 24.96
CA VAL A 330 24.34 -12.25 23.68
C VAL A 330 25.80 -12.19 23.27
N GLU A 331 26.14 -12.91 22.21
CA GLU A 331 27.42 -12.81 21.55
C GLU A 331 27.30 -11.91 20.32
N LYS A 332 28.31 -11.07 20.08
CA LYS A 332 28.34 -10.16 18.93
C LYS A 332 29.62 -10.34 18.13
N THR A 333 29.48 -10.38 16.81
CA THR A 333 30.59 -10.35 15.86
C THR A 333 30.31 -9.27 14.83
N SER A 334 31.29 -8.41 14.54
CA SER A 334 31.12 -7.27 13.62
C SER A 334 32.04 -7.43 12.39
N ASP A 335 31.48 -7.19 11.21
CA ASP A 335 32.17 -6.93 9.94
C ASP A 335 31.90 -5.46 9.54
N ASN A 336 32.75 -4.86 8.71
CA ASN A 336 32.63 -3.51 8.16
C ASN A 336 31.21 -3.07 7.74
N LYS A 337 30.30 -3.97 7.38
CA LYS A 337 28.90 -3.63 7.01
C LYS A 337 27.82 -4.32 7.83
N HIS A 338 28.18 -5.25 8.72
CA HIS A 338 27.20 -6.08 9.41
C HIS A 338 27.57 -6.35 10.86
N VAL A 339 26.57 -6.36 11.73
CA VAL A 339 26.71 -6.90 13.09
C VAL A 339 25.89 -8.17 13.15
N ILE A 340 26.56 -9.30 13.40
CA ILE A 340 25.93 -10.58 13.66
C ILE A 340 25.80 -10.72 15.17
N ILE A 341 24.58 -10.92 15.63
CA ILE A 341 24.24 -11.13 17.03
C ILE A 341 23.76 -12.58 17.15
N VAL A 342 24.34 -13.33 18.09
CA VAL A 342 23.85 -14.65 18.47
C VAL A 342 23.23 -14.50 19.86
N VAL A 343 21.93 -14.74 19.94
CA VAL A 343 21.17 -14.67 21.19
C VAL A 343 20.89 -16.10 21.63
N THR A 344 21.36 -16.47 22.81
CA THR A 344 21.10 -17.78 23.43
C THR A 344 20.16 -17.58 24.59
N ALA A 345 18.99 -18.22 24.53
CA ALA A 345 18.03 -18.24 25.62
C ALA A 345 18.05 -19.60 26.31
N THR A 346 18.22 -19.59 27.64
CA THR A 346 18.32 -20.80 28.46
C THR A 346 17.17 -20.84 29.44
N ASN A 347 16.42 -21.95 29.45
CA ASN A 347 15.39 -22.17 30.45
C ASN A 347 16.04 -22.68 31.74
N THR A 348 16.21 -21.80 32.72
CA THR A 348 16.77 -22.12 34.04
C THR A 348 15.70 -22.51 35.07
N GLY A 349 14.43 -22.50 34.66
CA GLY A 349 13.30 -22.89 35.49
C GLY A 349 13.08 -24.40 35.54
N ASP A 350 12.04 -24.80 36.27
CA ASP A 350 11.59 -26.19 36.39
C ASP A 350 10.37 -26.54 35.52
N VAL A 351 9.86 -25.58 34.74
CA VAL A 351 8.73 -25.76 33.81
C VAL A 351 9.15 -25.42 32.38
N SER A 352 8.57 -26.11 31.40
CA SER A 352 8.76 -25.77 29.99
C SER A 352 8.18 -24.41 29.63
N LEU A 353 8.86 -23.69 28.74
CA LEU A 353 8.45 -22.37 28.26
C LEU A 353 7.98 -22.45 26.81
N ILE A 354 6.91 -21.72 26.49
CA ILE A 354 6.35 -21.56 25.15
C ILE A 354 6.69 -20.17 24.63
N PHE A 355 7.31 -20.12 23.46
CA PHE A 355 7.61 -18.91 22.70
C PHE A 355 6.66 -18.75 21.52
N PRO A 356 6.34 -17.52 21.11
CA PRO A 356 5.40 -17.26 20.02
C PRO A 356 5.91 -17.70 18.65
N ASN A 357 7.23 -17.86 18.51
CA ASN A 357 7.88 -18.30 17.28
C ASN A 357 9.28 -18.90 17.55
N PRO A 358 9.92 -19.56 16.56
CA PRO A 358 11.27 -20.12 16.71
C PRO A 358 12.40 -19.09 16.87
N ALA A 359 12.14 -17.80 16.60
CA ALA A 359 13.03 -16.70 16.97
C ALA A 359 12.71 -16.13 18.37
N LEU A 360 12.07 -16.94 19.22
CA LEU A 360 11.82 -16.65 20.63
C LEU A 360 10.94 -15.41 20.88
N GLY A 361 10.22 -14.92 19.85
CA GLY A 361 9.48 -13.66 19.97
C GLY A 361 10.36 -12.46 20.31
N MET A 362 11.65 -12.53 19.97
CA MET A 362 12.62 -11.54 20.43
C MET A 362 12.45 -10.18 19.75
N THR A 363 12.78 -9.13 20.49
CA THR A 363 12.89 -7.76 19.98
C THR A 363 14.22 -7.17 20.39
N ILE A 364 14.93 -6.58 19.43
CA ILE A 364 16.14 -5.80 19.65
C ILE A 364 15.71 -4.35 19.78
N GLU A 365 16.09 -3.72 20.89
CA GLU A 365 15.80 -2.33 21.19
C GLU A 365 17.10 -1.53 21.26
N ARG A 366 17.05 -0.27 20.86
CA ARG A 366 18.17 0.68 20.94
C ARG A 366 17.87 1.75 21.98
N ASN A 367 18.86 2.09 22.80
CA ASN A 367 18.76 3.25 23.68
C ASN A 367 18.99 4.54 22.87
N VAL A 368 17.97 5.40 22.81
CA VAL A 368 18.01 6.70 22.18
C VAL A 368 17.65 7.73 23.23
N GLU A 369 18.64 8.50 23.68
CA GLU A 369 18.46 9.57 24.68
C GLU A 369 17.89 9.08 26.02
N GLY A 370 18.25 7.86 26.44
CA GLY A 370 17.77 7.24 27.69
C GLY A 370 16.47 6.44 27.53
N GLU A 371 15.83 6.47 26.36
CA GLU A 371 14.63 5.68 26.07
C GLU A 371 14.95 4.46 25.21
N TRP A 372 14.38 3.30 25.56
CA TRP A 372 14.49 2.09 24.76
C TRP A 372 13.44 2.11 23.64
N LYS A 373 13.90 2.12 22.39
CA LYS A 373 13.04 2.13 21.21
C LYS A 373 13.21 0.82 20.42
N PRO A 374 12.12 0.19 19.96
CA PRO A 374 12.21 -0.97 19.08
C PRO A 374 13.06 -0.65 17.86
N TYR A 375 14.07 -1.49 17.60
CA TYR A 375 14.99 -1.33 16.47
C TYR A 375 14.79 -2.44 15.43
N TYR A 376 14.70 -3.70 15.89
CA TYR A 376 14.53 -4.83 14.98
C TYR A 376 13.82 -6.00 15.66
N SER A 377 12.92 -6.67 14.92
CA SER A 377 12.29 -7.93 15.34
C SER A 377 12.40 -8.94 14.19
N PRO A 378 12.97 -10.13 14.40
CA PRO A 378 13.09 -11.12 13.34
C PRO A 378 11.73 -11.53 12.77
N ILE A 379 11.61 -11.56 11.44
CA ILE A 379 10.42 -12.10 10.76
C ILE A 379 10.53 -13.63 10.80
N THR A 380 9.56 -14.28 11.44
CA THR A 380 9.50 -15.75 11.49
C THR A 380 8.08 -16.27 11.31
N ILE A 381 7.98 -17.54 10.92
CA ILE A 381 6.73 -18.28 10.87
C ILE A 381 6.12 -18.33 12.29
N GLN A 382 4.83 -18.04 12.40
CA GLN A 382 4.08 -18.03 13.66
C GLN A 382 3.76 -19.46 14.14
N VAL A 383 4.80 -20.23 14.48
CA VAL A 383 4.69 -21.57 15.06
C VAL A 383 5.23 -21.53 16.47
N LEU A 384 4.43 -21.94 17.45
CA LEU A 384 4.85 -21.99 18.84
C LEU A 384 6.09 -22.89 18.99
N PHE A 385 7.08 -22.39 19.72
CA PHE A 385 8.31 -23.11 20.01
C PHE A 385 8.39 -23.40 21.51
N LYS A 386 8.82 -24.61 21.88
CA LYS A 386 8.90 -25.05 23.27
C LYS A 386 10.36 -25.21 23.68
N LEU A 387 10.70 -24.75 24.88
CA LEU A 387 12.01 -24.93 25.51
C LEU A 387 11.82 -25.63 26.86
N SER A 388 12.36 -26.84 27.00
CA SER A 388 12.23 -27.64 28.22
C SER A 388 13.19 -27.15 29.32
N PRO A 389 12.97 -27.52 30.60
CA PRO A 389 13.90 -27.19 31.68
C PRO A 389 15.35 -27.60 31.35
N GLY A 390 16.29 -26.68 31.49
CA GLY A 390 17.71 -26.89 31.18
C GLY A 390 18.09 -26.85 29.71
N GLU A 391 17.14 -26.70 28.78
CA GLU A 391 17.44 -26.53 27.35
C GLU A 391 17.78 -25.08 27.03
N ASP A 392 18.65 -24.90 26.04
CA ASP A 392 18.96 -23.61 25.43
C ASP A 392 18.59 -23.56 23.94
N LYS A 393 18.39 -22.34 23.45
CA LYS A 393 18.14 -22.07 22.04
C LYS A 393 18.90 -20.83 21.58
N SER A 394 19.79 -21.04 20.61
CA SER A 394 20.51 -19.96 19.94
C SER A 394 19.80 -19.51 18.65
N VAL A 395 19.71 -18.20 18.46
CA VAL A 395 19.17 -17.54 17.26
C VAL A 395 20.18 -16.51 16.78
N SER A 396 20.57 -16.60 15.51
CA SER A 396 21.46 -15.63 14.88
C SER A 396 20.68 -14.57 14.11
N VAL A 397 20.99 -13.30 14.37
CA VAL A 397 20.40 -12.14 13.72
C VAL A 397 21.51 -11.33 13.07
N ARG A 398 21.33 -10.98 11.80
CA ARG A 398 22.24 -10.12 11.05
C ARG A 398 21.64 -8.73 10.91
N LEU A 399 22.26 -7.73 11.55
CA LEU A 399 21.91 -6.32 11.40
C LEU A 399 22.81 -5.70 10.32
N ARG A 400 22.19 -5.00 9.36
CA ARG A 400 22.91 -4.31 8.28
C ARG A 400 23.10 -2.85 8.67
N GLU A 401 24.36 -2.42 8.74
CA GLU A 401 24.76 -1.04 9.05
C GLU A 401 24.02 -0.45 10.29
N PRO A 402 23.96 -1.17 11.44
CA PRO A 402 23.29 -0.63 12.61
C PRO A 402 24.07 0.58 13.16
N PRO A 403 23.37 1.65 13.59
CA PRO A 403 24.04 2.78 14.22
C PRO A 403 24.79 2.39 15.50
N GLU A 404 25.90 3.06 15.80
CA GLU A 404 26.61 2.89 17.07
C GLU A 404 25.69 3.20 18.27
N GLY A 405 25.90 2.51 19.39
CA GLY A 405 25.18 2.78 20.63
C GLY A 405 24.89 1.56 21.49
N LEU A 406 24.11 1.78 22.56
CA LEU A 406 23.67 0.75 23.48
C LEU A 406 22.37 0.10 22.98
N TYR A 407 22.35 -1.22 22.97
CA TYR A 407 21.23 -2.05 22.54
C TYR A 407 20.88 -3.05 23.65
N ARG A 408 19.66 -3.59 23.58
CA ARG A 408 19.28 -4.75 24.37
C ARG A 408 18.39 -5.69 23.56
N VAL A 409 18.48 -6.98 23.87
CA VAL A 409 17.54 -7.98 23.38
C VAL A 409 16.52 -8.24 24.47
N VAL A 410 15.25 -8.27 24.12
CA VAL A 410 14.13 -8.64 24.98
C VAL A 410 13.49 -9.89 24.41
N VAL A 411 13.30 -10.91 25.24
CA VAL A 411 12.65 -12.18 24.88
C VAL A 411 11.44 -12.38 25.78
N HIS A 412 10.34 -12.86 25.20
CA HIS A 412 9.10 -13.15 25.91
C HIS A 412 8.68 -14.60 25.73
N ALA A 413 8.34 -15.25 26.84
CA ALA A 413 7.78 -16.60 26.85
C ALA A 413 6.62 -16.68 27.84
N ASN A 414 5.88 -17.79 27.76
CA ASN A 414 4.86 -18.13 28.75
C ASN A 414 5.16 -19.53 29.31
N SER A 415 4.86 -19.76 30.58
CA SER A 415 4.81 -21.12 31.15
C SER A 415 3.90 -22.01 30.30
N GLU A 416 4.32 -23.22 29.96
CA GLU A 416 3.45 -24.20 29.27
C GLU A 416 2.26 -24.60 30.14
N LEU A 417 2.46 -24.60 31.46
CA LEU A 417 1.49 -25.12 32.43
C LEU A 417 0.47 -24.05 32.86
N THR A 418 0.94 -22.87 33.26
CA THR A 418 0.06 -21.78 33.76
C THR A 418 -0.19 -20.66 32.75
N TYR A 419 0.55 -20.62 31.63
CA TYR A 419 0.63 -19.46 30.74
C TYR A 419 1.09 -18.17 31.41
N THR A 420 1.70 -18.25 32.59
CA THR A 420 2.29 -17.09 33.27
C THR A 420 3.42 -16.51 32.40
N PRO A 421 3.41 -15.21 32.10
CA PRO A 421 4.42 -14.60 31.25
C PRO A 421 5.75 -14.46 31.99
N ILE A 422 6.84 -14.70 31.27
CA ILE A 422 8.22 -14.40 31.69
C ILE A 422 8.95 -13.65 30.59
N SER A 423 9.83 -12.74 30.99
CA SER A 423 10.70 -12.01 30.07
C SER A 423 12.12 -11.96 30.59
N ALA A 424 13.07 -12.00 29.67
CA ALA A 424 14.48 -11.82 29.98
C ALA A 424 15.08 -10.77 29.04
N THR A 425 16.12 -10.09 29.51
CA THR A 425 16.80 -9.03 28.75
C THR A 425 18.31 -9.14 28.87
N ALA A 426 19.02 -8.88 27.78
CA ALA A 426 20.48 -8.80 27.76
C ALA A 426 20.93 -7.57 26.96
N GLU A 427 21.80 -6.75 27.56
CA GLU A 427 22.32 -5.52 26.96
C GLU A 427 23.65 -5.76 26.24
N PHE A 428 23.89 -5.04 25.14
CA PHE A 428 25.14 -5.09 24.39
C PHE A 428 25.37 -3.76 23.66
N THR A 429 26.63 -3.43 23.41
CA THR A 429 27.00 -2.19 22.69
C THR A 429 27.41 -2.51 21.26
N ILE A 430 26.92 -1.77 20.28
CA ILE A 430 27.47 -1.78 18.92
C ILE A 430 28.49 -0.63 18.86
N PRO A 431 29.77 -0.94 18.59
CA PRO A 431 30.83 0.05 18.54
C PRO A 431 30.68 0.97 17.34
#